data_AF-A0A8B6BR95-F1
#
_entry.id   AF-A0A8B6BR95-F1
#
_cell.length_a   1.000
_cell.length_b   1.000
_cell.length_c   1.000
_cell.angle_alpha   90.00
_cell.angle_beta   90.00
_cell.angle_gamma   90.00
#
_symmetry.space_group_name_H-M   'P 1'
#
loop_
_entity.id
_entity.type
_entity.pdbx_description
1 polymer ?
#
loop_
_entity_poly.entity_id
_entity_poly.type
_entity_poly.pdbx_seq_one_letter_code
_entity_poly.pdbx_strand_id
1 'polypeptide(L)'
;MIQNLLSYGTDAKKSQLTSQLYLRDLSGHYDDNDVKNGSNTSLYNRSLYFTESQTCDMEGPLLHDLFNLDRFMLNSVAINVKLYRSRPEFCLMTSEGSPLFEVYLEEVVLKICKLQVLPSIITAHAEKLKTTNAKYPFTRTEVRLISIPAGSLSFNYNNLFNGVRPTRVVIGFVDAEAAAGSYELNPFNFQHFNLSQIALKLNQVPVSGNIMQLNYNTPGRTILPAFISMFEVTNKWMKDTGNQLSRNDIAGGNALYCFDVEPNFIDEGSYLNLLKQGTCSLETVFQKPLKKATACVVYAEYPSYFEINLERGVILE
;
A
#
# COMPACT_ATOMS: atom_id res chain seq x y z
N MET A 1 2.50 3.70 2.36
CA MET A 1 3.78 3.32 1.72
C MET A 1 3.60 2.57 0.39
N ILE A 2 2.95 1.39 0.37
CA ILE A 2 2.77 0.59 -0.87
C ILE A 2 2.13 1.41 -2.00
N GLN A 3 1.05 2.13 -1.72
CA GLN A 3 0.42 3.03 -2.70
C GLN A 3 1.39 4.11 -3.20
N ASN A 4 2.18 4.73 -2.30
CA ASN A 4 3.15 5.73 -2.71
C ASN A 4 4.24 5.15 -3.62
N LEU A 5 4.65 3.91 -3.34
CA LEU A 5 5.66 3.18 -4.09
C LEU A 5 5.15 2.79 -5.48
N LEU A 6 3.90 2.35 -5.60
CA LEU A 6 3.32 1.83 -6.84
C LEU A 6 2.68 2.91 -7.72
N SER A 7 1.98 3.88 -7.14
CA SER A 7 1.10 4.82 -7.86
C SER A 7 1.80 6.07 -8.37
N TYR A 8 2.86 6.57 -7.72
CA TYR A 8 3.53 7.81 -8.14
C TYR A 8 4.80 7.59 -8.96
N GLY A 9 4.98 8.43 -9.98
CA GLY A 9 6.18 8.49 -10.81
C GLY A 9 7.34 9.25 -10.17
N THR A 10 8.42 9.43 -10.95
CA THR A 10 9.64 10.16 -10.55
C THR A 10 9.34 11.57 -10.07
N ASP A 11 8.48 12.26 -10.79
CA ASP A 11 8.27 13.70 -10.61
C ASP A 11 7.56 13.95 -9.29
N ALA A 12 6.48 13.22 -9.03
CA ALA A 12 5.77 13.29 -7.76
C ALA A 12 6.64 12.85 -6.56
N LYS A 13 7.44 11.78 -6.70
CA LYS A 13 8.31 11.26 -5.63
C LYS A 13 9.45 12.21 -5.28
N LYS A 14 9.98 12.96 -6.25
CA LYS A 14 11.04 13.95 -6.01
C LYS A 14 10.53 15.34 -5.67
N SER A 15 9.26 15.64 -5.93
CA SER A 15 8.64 16.95 -5.65
C SER A 15 7.59 16.84 -4.54
N GLN A 16 6.31 16.75 -4.88
CA GLN A 16 5.20 16.91 -3.94
C GLN A 16 5.22 15.92 -2.76
N LEU A 17 5.70 14.68 -2.95
CA LEU A 17 5.72 13.70 -1.85
C LEU A 17 6.72 14.06 -0.74
N THR A 18 7.65 14.98 -0.99
CA THR A 18 8.55 15.51 0.05
C THR A 18 7.81 16.29 1.13
N SER A 19 6.60 16.82 0.86
CA SER A 19 5.71 17.44 1.86
C SER A 19 5.27 16.48 2.98
N GLN A 20 5.32 15.17 2.68
CA GLN A 20 5.03 14.09 3.63
C GLN A 20 6.31 13.42 4.14
N LEU A 21 7.49 14.04 3.92
CA LEU A 21 8.82 13.46 4.18
C LEU A 21 9.04 12.09 3.53
N TYR A 22 8.32 11.80 2.45
CA TYR A 22 8.59 10.60 1.65
C TYR A 22 9.83 10.85 0.80
N LEU A 23 10.91 10.15 1.13
CA LEU A 23 12.13 10.06 0.34
C LEU A 23 12.39 8.57 0.06
N ARG A 24 12.68 8.22 -1.20
CA ARG A 24 12.92 6.83 -1.59
C ARG A 24 14.25 6.35 -0.99
N ASP A 25 14.23 5.34 -0.14
CA ASP A 25 15.45 4.73 0.38
C ASP A 25 16.26 4.03 -0.73
N LEU A 26 17.58 3.98 -0.54
CA LEU A 26 18.50 3.39 -1.51
C LEU A 26 18.36 1.86 -1.52
N SER A 27 18.25 1.28 -2.72
CA SER A 27 18.18 -0.16 -2.92
C SER A 27 19.37 -0.87 -2.28
N GLY A 28 19.11 -1.87 -1.45
CA GLY A 28 20.10 -2.65 -0.70
C GLY A 28 20.50 -2.05 0.66
N HIS A 29 20.06 -0.84 0.97
CA HIS A 29 20.44 -0.10 2.19
C HIS A 29 19.23 0.34 3.03
N TYR A 30 18.08 -0.34 2.89
CA TYR A 30 16.86 0.02 3.64
C TYR A 30 17.04 -0.12 5.15
N ASP A 31 17.76 -1.14 5.60
CA ASP A 31 18.04 -1.43 7.01
C ASP A 31 19.36 -0.79 7.48
N ASP A 32 19.97 0.09 6.67
CA ASP A 32 21.13 0.86 7.10
C ASP A 32 20.66 2.01 8.00
N ASN A 33 20.79 1.78 9.31
CA ASN A 33 20.32 2.64 10.38
C ASN A 33 21.37 3.68 10.83
N ASP A 34 22.58 3.69 10.26
CA ASP A 34 23.56 4.74 10.52
C ASP A 34 23.17 6.01 9.75
N VAL A 35 22.57 6.95 10.45
CA VAL A 35 22.13 8.23 9.89
C VAL A 35 23.31 9.05 9.34
N LYS A 36 24.51 8.97 9.93
CA LYS A 36 25.63 9.88 9.62
C LYS A 36 26.60 9.31 8.59
N ASN A 37 26.97 8.03 8.74
CA ASN A 37 27.95 7.39 7.86
C ASN A 37 27.34 6.25 7.02
N GLY A 38 26.05 5.98 7.16
CA GLY A 38 25.36 4.97 6.38
C GLY A 38 25.21 5.37 4.92
N SER A 39 24.96 4.36 4.10
CA SER A 39 24.70 4.48 2.66
C SER A 39 23.25 4.89 2.36
N ASN A 40 22.36 4.85 3.36
CA ASN A 40 20.98 5.30 3.20
C ASN A 40 20.86 6.83 3.27
N THR A 41 21.15 7.48 2.15
CA THR A 41 21.09 8.96 2.04
C THR A 41 19.71 9.54 2.33
N SER A 42 18.63 8.79 2.09
CA SER A 42 17.26 9.23 2.36
C SER A 42 16.91 9.24 3.84
N LEU A 43 17.53 8.38 4.65
CA LEU A 43 17.43 8.47 6.11
C LEU A 43 18.13 9.72 6.63
N TYR A 44 19.35 9.98 6.17
CA TYR A 44 20.10 11.19 6.51
C TYR A 44 19.29 12.46 6.17
N ASN A 45 18.78 12.56 4.94
CA ASN A 45 18.00 13.72 4.50
C ASN A 45 16.73 13.93 5.34
N ARG A 46 16.05 12.85 5.75
CA ARG A 46 14.91 12.94 6.66
C ARG A 46 15.32 13.44 8.04
N SER A 47 16.45 12.96 8.56
CA SER A 47 16.96 13.36 9.88
C SER A 47 17.30 14.84 9.97
N LEU A 48 17.72 15.47 8.85
CA LEU A 48 18.08 16.89 8.83
C LEU A 48 16.94 17.80 9.31
N TYR A 49 15.69 17.46 8.97
CA TYR A 49 14.50 18.20 9.40
C TYR A 49 14.24 18.17 10.92
N PHE A 50 14.85 17.22 11.64
CA PHE A 50 14.68 17.02 13.08
C PHE A 50 15.98 17.23 13.87
N THR A 51 17.02 17.75 13.23
CA THR A 51 18.31 18.04 13.87
C THR A 51 18.08 19.00 15.04
N GLU A 52 18.77 18.78 16.16
CA GLU A 52 18.62 19.60 17.38
C GLU A 52 17.19 19.64 17.95
N SER A 53 16.37 18.61 17.67
CA SER A 53 14.95 18.53 18.09
C SER A 53 14.08 19.64 17.51
N GLN A 54 14.42 20.12 16.30
CA GLN A 54 13.58 21.05 15.56
C GLN A 54 12.24 20.41 15.18
N THR A 55 11.22 21.24 15.12
CA THR A 55 9.88 20.86 14.69
C THR A 55 9.78 21.01 13.18
N CYS A 56 9.02 20.13 12.54
CA CYS A 56 8.87 20.10 11.09
C CYS A 56 7.39 19.99 10.72
N ASP A 57 6.97 20.83 9.79
CA ASP A 57 5.63 20.80 9.23
C ASP A 57 5.53 19.70 8.16
N MET A 58 4.46 18.91 8.24
CA MET A 58 4.13 17.88 7.25
C MET A 58 2.69 18.08 6.77
N GLU A 59 2.48 17.98 5.46
CA GLU A 59 1.16 18.08 4.86
C GLU A 59 0.96 17.00 3.80
N GLY A 60 -0.19 16.33 3.85
CA GLY A 60 -0.54 15.28 2.89
C GLY A 60 -2.00 14.87 2.98
N PRO A 61 -2.48 14.12 1.98
CA PRO A 61 -3.82 13.56 2.02
C PRO A 61 -3.92 12.48 3.11
N LEU A 62 -5.09 12.35 3.72
CA LEU A 62 -5.39 11.17 4.53
C LEU A 62 -5.57 9.98 3.59
N LEU A 63 -4.64 9.03 3.65
CA LEU A 63 -4.63 7.81 2.83
C LEU A 63 -5.67 6.78 3.32
N HIS A 64 -6.93 7.19 3.36
CA HIS A 64 -8.07 6.32 3.65
C HIS A 64 -9.02 6.36 2.45
N ASP A 65 -9.61 5.21 2.12
CA ASP A 65 -10.38 5.01 0.88
C ASP A 65 -11.51 6.04 0.71
N LEU A 66 -12.15 6.42 1.81
CA LEU A 66 -13.21 7.45 1.85
C LEU A 66 -12.76 8.83 1.35
N PHE A 67 -11.47 9.18 1.48
CA PHE A 67 -10.96 10.48 1.02
C PHE A 67 -10.43 10.44 -0.41
N ASN A 68 -10.42 9.26 -1.04
CA ASN A 68 -10.05 9.05 -2.43
C ASN A 68 -11.28 8.89 -3.34
N LEU A 69 -12.42 9.47 -2.94
CA LEU A 69 -13.65 9.44 -3.74
C LEU A 69 -13.58 10.42 -4.91
N ASP A 70 -14.05 9.98 -6.08
CA ASP A 70 -14.22 10.83 -7.26
C ASP A 70 -15.38 11.84 -7.13
N ARG A 71 -16.16 11.76 -6.04
CA ARG A 71 -17.40 12.53 -5.84
C ARG A 71 -17.40 13.24 -4.49
N PHE A 72 -17.88 14.48 -4.49
CA PHE A 72 -18.14 15.23 -3.27
C PHE A 72 -19.25 14.57 -2.45
N MET A 73 -19.06 14.49 -1.13
CA MET A 73 -20.08 14.01 -0.22
C MET A 73 -21.27 14.98 -0.14
N LEU A 74 -22.46 14.42 0.06
CA LEU A 74 -23.69 15.19 0.27
C LEU A 74 -23.58 16.07 1.52
N ASN A 75 -24.34 17.17 1.51
CA ASN A 75 -24.46 18.04 2.66
C ASN A 75 -25.09 17.33 3.87
N SER A 76 -24.76 17.81 5.08
CA SER A 76 -25.32 17.33 6.35
C SER A 76 -25.03 15.86 6.66
N VAL A 77 -23.92 15.32 6.14
CA VAL A 77 -23.39 14.01 6.52
C VAL A 77 -22.30 14.23 7.57
N ALA A 78 -22.44 13.60 8.74
CA ALA A 78 -21.45 13.71 9.80
C ALA A 78 -20.24 12.81 9.48
N ILE A 79 -19.03 13.39 9.51
CA ILE A 79 -17.77 12.66 9.33
C ILE A 79 -16.98 12.79 10.62
N ASN A 80 -16.60 11.66 11.20
CA ASN A 80 -15.73 11.60 12.38
C ASN A 80 -14.44 10.91 11.99
N VAL A 81 -13.31 11.60 12.17
CA VAL A 81 -11.97 11.08 11.86
C VAL A 81 -11.23 10.87 13.17
N LYS A 82 -10.81 9.63 13.42
CA LYS A 82 -9.96 9.26 14.56
C LYS A 82 -8.65 8.73 14.03
N LEU A 83 -7.54 9.35 14.43
CA LEU A 83 -6.20 8.93 14.05
C LEU A 83 -5.50 8.33 15.26
N TYR A 84 -4.86 7.18 15.06
CA TYR A 84 -4.04 6.52 16.07
C TYR A 84 -2.58 6.61 15.63
N ARG A 85 -1.73 7.14 16.51
CA ARG A 85 -0.30 7.28 16.23
C ARG A 85 0.39 5.92 16.30
N SER A 86 1.26 5.64 15.33
CA SER A 86 2.16 4.49 15.37
C SER A 86 3.17 4.59 16.53
N ARG A 87 3.65 3.44 17.00
CA ARG A 87 4.68 3.38 18.03
C ARG A 87 6.00 3.99 17.51
N PRO A 88 6.81 4.66 18.36
CA PRO A 88 8.10 5.22 17.95
C PRO A 88 9.02 4.20 17.26
N GLU A 89 9.08 2.97 17.80
CA GLU A 89 9.83 1.83 17.24
C GLU A 89 9.44 1.47 15.80
N PHE A 90 8.24 1.83 15.35
CA PHE A 90 7.79 1.56 13.98
C PHE A 90 8.09 2.73 13.03
N CYS A 91 8.11 3.97 13.52
CA CYS A 91 8.25 5.16 12.68
C CYS A 91 9.64 5.80 12.72
N LEU A 92 10.51 5.44 13.67
CA LEU A 92 11.87 5.95 13.81
C LEU A 92 12.90 4.86 13.54
N MET A 93 14.06 5.25 13.03
CA MET A 93 15.17 4.34 12.76
C MET A 93 16.48 4.98 13.24
N THR A 94 17.31 4.22 13.96
CA THR A 94 18.56 4.69 14.56
C THR A 94 19.50 3.50 14.87
N SER A 95 20.80 3.77 14.88
CA SER A 95 21.84 2.84 15.33
C SER A 95 22.20 2.99 16.81
N GLU A 96 21.58 3.94 17.51
CA GLU A 96 21.83 4.13 18.95
C GLU A 96 21.27 2.98 19.79
N GLY A 97 22.07 2.51 20.74
CA GLY A 97 21.63 1.49 21.70
C GLY A 97 20.65 2.07 22.72
N SER A 98 19.41 1.57 22.72
CA SER A 98 18.30 2.02 23.61
C SER A 98 17.90 3.49 23.44
N PRO A 99 17.40 3.89 22.26
CA PRO A 99 17.01 5.26 21.99
C PRO A 99 15.77 5.66 22.79
N LEU A 100 15.84 6.79 23.48
CA LEU A 100 14.71 7.41 24.19
C LEU A 100 14.06 8.50 23.34
N PHE A 101 13.82 8.21 22.07
CA PHE A 101 13.18 9.16 21.17
C PHE A 101 11.66 9.10 21.33
N GLU A 102 11.05 10.27 21.54
CA GLU A 102 9.61 10.43 21.56
C GLU A 102 9.14 11.23 20.35
N VAL A 103 8.01 10.83 19.79
CA VAL A 103 7.35 11.57 18.70
C VAL A 103 6.19 12.34 19.31
N TYR A 104 6.32 13.66 19.32
CA TYR A 104 5.29 14.58 19.79
C TYR A 104 4.61 15.27 18.60
N LEU A 105 3.28 15.38 18.65
CA LEU A 105 2.49 16.11 17.66
C LEU A 105 2.09 17.45 18.30
N GLU A 106 2.67 18.54 17.84
CA GLU A 106 2.40 19.88 18.39
C GLU A 106 1.03 20.39 17.97
N GLU A 107 0.79 20.41 16.65
CA GLU A 107 -0.45 20.89 16.05
C GLU A 107 -0.92 19.91 14.97
N VAL A 108 -2.22 19.61 14.94
CA VAL A 108 -2.83 18.75 13.92
C VAL A 108 -4.05 19.46 13.34
N VAL A 109 -3.96 19.82 12.06
CA VAL A 109 -5.03 20.54 11.33
C VAL A 109 -5.57 19.67 10.21
N LEU A 110 -6.90 19.52 10.15
CA LEU A 110 -7.59 18.85 9.05
C LEU A 110 -8.16 19.88 8.07
N LYS A 111 -7.61 19.94 6.86
CA LYS A 111 -8.12 20.78 5.76
C LYS A 111 -9.15 20.00 4.94
N ILE A 112 -10.35 20.56 4.77
CA ILE A 112 -11.44 19.94 4.00
C ILE A 112 -11.94 20.93 2.95
N CYS A 113 -12.01 20.49 1.70
CA CYS A 113 -12.63 21.27 0.62
C CYS A 113 -14.16 21.23 0.74
N LYS A 114 -14.80 22.40 0.77
CA LYS A 114 -16.26 22.56 0.79
C LYS A 114 -16.70 23.31 -0.46
N LEU A 115 -17.73 22.81 -1.14
CA LEU A 115 -18.32 23.46 -2.29
C LEU A 115 -19.61 24.20 -1.91
N GLN A 116 -19.72 25.45 -2.33
CA GLN A 116 -20.97 26.20 -2.26
C GLN A 116 -21.79 25.94 -3.53
N VAL A 117 -22.95 25.31 -3.37
CA VAL A 117 -23.87 24.97 -4.47
C VAL A 117 -25.10 25.88 -4.47
N LEU A 118 -25.71 26.08 -5.64
CA LEU A 118 -26.94 26.86 -5.76
C LEU A 118 -28.09 26.19 -4.98
N PRO A 119 -29.00 26.97 -4.34
CA PRO A 119 -30.12 26.41 -3.60
C PRO A 119 -31.02 25.47 -4.43
N SER A 120 -31.19 25.75 -5.73
CA SER A 120 -31.95 24.90 -6.64
C SER A 120 -31.39 23.47 -6.76
N ILE A 121 -30.06 23.32 -6.70
CA ILE A 121 -29.39 22.02 -6.76
C ILE A 121 -29.60 21.25 -5.45
N ILE A 122 -29.58 21.94 -4.30
CA ILE A 122 -29.85 21.33 -3.00
C ILE A 122 -31.27 20.76 -2.96
N THR A 123 -32.27 21.54 -3.42
CA THR A 123 -33.66 21.09 -3.50
C THR A 123 -33.82 19.91 -4.47
N ALA A 124 -33.18 19.97 -5.65
CA ALA A 124 -33.22 18.89 -6.62
C ALA A 124 -32.58 17.59 -6.09
N HIS A 125 -31.47 17.69 -5.33
CA HIS A 125 -30.89 16.53 -4.65
C HIS A 125 -31.83 15.97 -3.59
N ALA A 126 -32.49 16.81 -2.80
CA ALA A 126 -33.46 16.37 -1.79
C ALA A 126 -34.67 15.66 -2.41
N GLU A 127 -35.14 16.10 -3.57
CA GLU A 127 -36.21 15.41 -4.32
C GLU A 127 -35.74 14.06 -4.88
N LYS A 128 -34.56 14.00 -5.50
CA LYS A 128 -34.00 12.75 -6.03
C LYS A 128 -33.71 11.72 -4.95
N LEU A 129 -33.32 12.16 -3.76
CA LEU A 129 -33.08 11.26 -2.62
C LEU A 129 -34.34 10.56 -2.11
N LYS A 130 -35.54 11.07 -2.46
CA LYS A 130 -36.81 10.37 -2.15
C LYS A 130 -37.02 9.16 -3.05
N THR A 131 -36.48 9.17 -4.27
CA THR A 131 -36.62 8.08 -5.24
C THR A 131 -35.43 7.13 -5.24
N THR A 132 -34.22 7.63 -4.98
CA THR A 132 -32.99 6.85 -5.10
C THR A 132 -31.91 7.37 -4.16
N ASN A 133 -31.27 6.47 -3.42
CA ASN A 133 -30.14 6.81 -2.56
C ASN A 133 -28.94 7.29 -3.38
N ALA A 134 -28.13 8.17 -2.78
CA ALA A 134 -26.88 8.60 -3.41
C ALA A 134 -25.83 7.51 -3.24
N LYS A 135 -25.35 6.95 -4.36
CA LYS A 135 -24.33 5.89 -4.38
C LYS A 135 -22.95 6.46 -4.62
N TYR A 136 -22.00 6.01 -3.80
CA TYR A 136 -20.60 6.41 -3.82
C TYR A 136 -19.73 5.17 -4.07
N PRO A 137 -19.33 4.89 -5.32
CA PRO A 137 -18.36 3.82 -5.60
C PRO A 137 -16.99 4.23 -5.07
N PHE A 138 -16.27 3.29 -4.47
CA PHE A 138 -14.91 3.47 -4.00
C PHE A 138 -14.14 2.16 -3.99
N THR A 139 -12.82 2.24 -4.03
CA THR A 139 -11.95 1.08 -3.88
C THR A 139 -11.61 0.93 -2.41
N ARG A 140 -12.11 -0.13 -1.77
CA ARG A 140 -11.76 -0.46 -0.39
C ARG A 140 -10.42 -1.20 -0.35
N THR A 141 -9.52 -0.77 0.50
CA THR A 141 -8.20 -1.39 0.67
C THR A 141 -8.16 -2.16 1.99
N GLU A 142 -7.62 -3.37 1.97
CA GLU A 142 -7.35 -4.16 3.17
C GLU A 142 -5.90 -4.60 3.21
N VAL A 143 -5.26 -4.46 4.36
CA VAL A 143 -3.91 -4.97 4.62
C VAL A 143 -3.98 -6.07 5.66
N ARG A 144 -3.44 -7.24 5.32
CA ARG A 144 -3.30 -8.39 6.23
C ARG A 144 -1.83 -8.73 6.40
N LEU A 145 -1.43 -8.98 7.64
CA LEU A 145 -0.11 -9.46 8.00
C LEU A 145 -0.21 -10.94 8.38
N ILE A 146 0.55 -11.79 7.71
CA ILE A 146 0.57 -13.23 7.98
C ILE A 146 2.00 -13.63 8.37
N SER A 147 2.16 -14.22 9.54
CA SER A 147 3.46 -14.66 10.03
C SER A 147 3.88 -15.98 9.40
N ILE A 148 5.12 -16.03 8.91
CA ILE A 148 5.78 -17.22 8.38
C ILE A 148 6.92 -17.59 9.34
N PRO A 149 6.94 -18.82 9.90
CA PRO A 149 7.96 -19.21 10.86
C PRO A 149 9.32 -19.40 10.18
N ALA A 150 10.39 -19.17 10.95
CA ALA A 150 11.75 -19.48 10.53
C ALA A 150 11.89 -20.97 10.17
N GLY A 151 12.79 -21.29 9.25
CA GLY A 151 13.00 -22.64 8.73
C GLY A 151 12.05 -23.06 7.62
N SER A 152 11.00 -22.29 7.32
CA SER A 152 10.04 -22.61 6.26
C SER A 152 10.68 -22.57 4.88
N LEU A 153 10.52 -23.65 4.11
CA LEU A 153 10.92 -23.73 2.70
C LEU A 153 9.75 -23.41 1.76
N SER A 154 8.53 -23.76 2.15
CA SER A 154 7.31 -23.43 1.44
C SER A 154 6.28 -22.89 2.41
N PHE A 155 5.44 -21.99 1.91
CA PHE A 155 4.35 -21.42 2.66
C PHE A 155 3.10 -21.39 1.78
N ASN A 156 2.06 -22.09 2.24
CA ASN A 156 0.77 -22.19 1.56
C ASN A 156 -0.32 -21.68 2.50
N TYR A 157 -1.09 -20.71 2.03
CA TYR A 157 -2.17 -20.11 2.79
C TYR A 157 -3.47 -20.23 1.99
N ASN A 158 -4.29 -21.22 2.34
CA ASN A 158 -5.44 -21.65 1.54
C ASN A 158 -6.67 -20.73 1.62
N ASN A 159 -6.66 -19.77 2.53
CA ASN A 159 -7.79 -18.90 2.81
C ASN A 159 -7.32 -17.46 3.02
N LEU A 160 -6.65 -16.92 1.99
CA LEU A 160 -6.18 -15.54 2.02
C LEU A 160 -7.36 -14.58 2.11
N PHE A 161 -8.38 -14.85 1.29
CA PHE A 161 -9.65 -14.13 1.27
C PHE A 161 -10.79 -15.13 1.09
N ASN A 162 -11.81 -14.99 1.94
CA ASN A 162 -13.08 -15.71 1.88
C ASN A 162 -14.19 -14.69 1.64
N GLY A 163 -14.89 -14.81 0.51
CA GLY A 163 -16.02 -13.95 0.18
C GLY A 163 -15.79 -13.19 -1.12
N VAL A 164 -15.93 -11.86 -1.07
CA VAL A 164 -15.76 -10.99 -2.24
C VAL A 164 -14.32 -11.12 -2.75
N ARG A 165 -14.18 -11.29 -4.06
CA ARG A 165 -12.90 -11.35 -4.77
C ARG A 165 -12.28 -9.94 -4.82
N PRO A 166 -11.00 -9.77 -4.44
CA PRO A 166 -10.30 -8.52 -4.67
C PRO A 166 -10.07 -8.30 -6.17
N THR A 167 -10.00 -7.05 -6.61
CA THR A 167 -9.59 -6.69 -7.98
C THR A 167 -8.09 -6.85 -8.14
N ARG A 168 -7.31 -6.35 -7.17
CA ARG A 168 -5.85 -6.38 -7.18
C ARG A 168 -5.32 -6.88 -5.86
N VAL A 169 -4.25 -7.67 -5.92
CA VAL A 169 -3.55 -8.16 -4.73
C VAL A 169 -2.06 -7.90 -4.90
N VAL A 170 -1.46 -7.25 -3.90
CA VAL A 170 -0.03 -6.99 -3.82
C VAL A 170 0.51 -7.73 -2.59
N ILE A 171 1.53 -8.54 -2.81
CA ILE A 171 2.18 -9.33 -1.76
C ILE A 171 3.61 -8.85 -1.62
N GLY A 172 4.02 -8.57 -0.39
CA GLY A 172 5.41 -8.27 -0.03
C GLY A 172 5.82 -9.05 1.21
N PHE A 173 7.11 -9.29 1.37
CA PHE A 173 7.65 -9.94 2.56
C PHE A 173 8.57 -8.99 3.29
N VAL A 174 8.45 -8.93 4.62
CA VAL A 174 9.28 -8.09 5.49
C VAL A 174 9.73 -8.92 6.69
N ASP A 175 10.81 -8.51 7.36
CA ASP A 175 11.22 -9.15 8.62
C ASP A 175 10.07 -9.00 9.65
N ALA A 176 9.77 -10.07 10.40
CA ALA A 176 8.72 -10.03 11.41
C ALA A 176 9.04 -9.03 12.54
N GLU A 177 10.32 -8.86 12.88
CA GLU A 177 10.79 -7.85 13.85
C GLU A 177 10.51 -6.44 13.32
N ALA A 178 10.82 -6.18 12.05
CA ALA A 178 10.56 -4.90 11.40
C ALA A 178 9.04 -4.60 11.35
N ALA A 179 8.21 -5.59 11.02
CA ALA A 179 6.75 -5.43 10.97
C ALA A 179 6.12 -5.10 12.33
N ALA A 180 6.69 -5.62 13.42
CA ALA A 180 6.24 -5.30 14.79
C ALA A 180 6.72 -3.91 15.26
N GLY A 181 7.83 -3.43 14.70
CA GLY A 181 8.52 -2.20 15.07
C GLY A 181 9.90 -2.51 15.63
N SER A 182 10.93 -1.92 15.04
CA SER A 182 12.32 -1.97 15.51
C SER A 182 13.03 -0.70 15.08
N TYR A 183 13.88 -0.16 15.95
CA TYR A 183 14.72 0.99 15.61
C TYR A 183 15.83 0.66 14.60
N GLU A 184 16.20 -0.62 14.46
CA GLU A 184 17.29 -1.03 13.59
C GLU A 184 16.83 -1.41 12.17
N LEU A 185 15.57 -1.81 12.02
CA LEU A 185 15.04 -2.38 10.79
C LEU A 185 13.94 -1.53 10.20
N ASN A 186 13.88 -1.48 8.87
CA ASN A 186 12.85 -0.70 8.18
C ASN A 186 11.59 -1.56 7.92
N PRO A 187 10.41 -1.20 8.46
CA PRO A 187 9.17 -1.96 8.25
C PRO A 187 8.71 -2.00 6.78
N PHE A 188 9.26 -1.13 5.94
CA PHE A 188 8.94 -1.04 4.52
C PHE A 188 10.04 -1.59 3.60
N ASN A 189 11.02 -2.31 4.16
CA ASN A 189 11.99 -3.08 3.40
C ASN A 189 11.36 -4.39 2.91
N PHE A 190 10.83 -4.38 1.69
CA PHE A 190 10.23 -5.56 1.06
C PHE A 190 11.34 -6.47 0.51
N GLN A 191 11.80 -7.41 1.33
CA GLN A 191 12.87 -8.33 0.99
C GLN A 191 12.35 -9.52 0.18
N HIS A 192 13.19 -10.05 -0.70
CA HIS A 192 12.83 -11.19 -1.54
C HIS A 192 13.01 -12.55 -0.84
N PHE A 193 13.78 -12.64 0.25
CA PHE A 193 14.08 -13.88 1.00
C PHE A 193 14.47 -15.11 0.15
N ASN A 194 15.08 -14.88 -1.02
CA ASN A 194 15.36 -15.92 -2.04
C ASN A 194 14.11 -16.70 -2.47
N LEU A 195 12.97 -16.03 -2.63
CA LEU A 195 11.75 -16.60 -3.18
C LEU A 195 12.02 -17.20 -4.57
N SER A 196 11.63 -18.45 -4.75
CA SER A 196 11.78 -19.19 -6.01
C SER A 196 10.49 -19.19 -6.82
N GLN A 197 9.36 -19.33 -6.14
CA GLN A 197 8.06 -19.48 -6.78
C GLN A 197 7.00 -18.74 -5.97
N ILE A 198 6.11 -18.05 -6.67
CA ILE A 198 4.92 -17.47 -6.08
C ILE A 198 3.73 -17.62 -7.03
N ALA A 199 2.60 -18.07 -6.49
CA ALA A 199 1.35 -18.15 -7.20
C ALA A 199 0.19 -17.73 -6.30
N LEU A 200 -0.64 -16.85 -6.82
CA LEU A 200 -1.97 -16.59 -6.29
C LEU A 200 -2.95 -17.48 -7.07
N LYS A 201 -3.67 -18.35 -6.38
CA LYS A 201 -4.71 -19.20 -6.97
C LYS A 201 -6.07 -18.68 -6.57
N LEU A 202 -6.96 -18.58 -7.54
CA LEU A 202 -8.37 -18.32 -7.35
C LEU A 202 -9.15 -19.59 -7.70
N ASN A 203 -9.89 -20.13 -6.74
CA ASN A 203 -10.62 -21.39 -6.89
C ASN A 203 -9.72 -22.52 -7.46
N GLN A 204 -8.50 -22.64 -6.92
CA GLN A 204 -7.44 -23.58 -7.33
C GLN A 204 -6.79 -23.33 -8.71
N VAL A 205 -7.19 -22.28 -9.44
CA VAL A 205 -6.59 -21.91 -10.73
C VAL A 205 -5.65 -20.72 -10.55
N PRO A 206 -4.40 -20.75 -11.06
CA PRO A 206 -3.48 -19.62 -11.00
C PRO A 206 -4.04 -18.38 -11.69
N VAL A 207 -4.03 -17.23 -10.99
CA VAL A 207 -4.57 -15.96 -11.49
C VAL A 207 -3.81 -15.48 -12.74
N SER A 208 -2.48 -15.56 -12.72
CA SER A 208 -1.61 -15.13 -13.83
C SER A 208 -1.45 -16.20 -14.92
N GLY A 209 -2.26 -17.26 -14.92
CA GLY A 209 -2.15 -18.43 -15.81
C GLY A 209 -0.97 -19.36 -15.47
N ASN A 210 0.20 -18.80 -15.13
CA ASN A 210 1.40 -19.53 -14.74
C ASN A 210 1.90 -19.14 -13.35
N ILE A 211 2.60 -20.06 -12.69
CA ILE A 211 3.34 -19.79 -11.46
C ILE A 211 4.52 -18.87 -11.78
N MET A 212 4.68 -17.79 -11.01
CA MET A 212 5.79 -16.86 -11.20
C MET A 212 7.08 -17.50 -10.69
N GLN A 213 7.99 -17.83 -11.61
CA GLN A 213 9.31 -18.39 -11.29
C GLN A 213 10.34 -17.28 -11.15
N LEU A 214 11.03 -17.27 -10.01
CA LEU A 214 11.97 -16.24 -9.61
C LEU A 214 13.33 -16.86 -9.27
N ASN A 215 14.41 -16.17 -9.61
CA ASN A 215 15.74 -16.54 -9.15
C ASN A 215 16.58 -15.26 -9.03
N TYR A 216 17.16 -15.10 -7.84
CA TYR A 216 17.93 -13.93 -7.43
C TYR A 216 19.45 -14.19 -7.45
N ASN A 217 19.89 -15.44 -7.70
CA ASN A 217 21.30 -15.83 -7.57
C ASN A 217 22.16 -15.56 -8.81
N THR A 218 21.56 -15.33 -9.98
CA THR A 218 22.32 -15.24 -11.24
C THR A 218 22.14 -13.86 -11.88
N PRO A 219 23.23 -13.14 -12.21
CA PRO A 219 23.13 -11.90 -12.96
C PRO A 219 22.56 -12.20 -14.35
N GLY A 220 21.36 -11.68 -14.64
CA GLY A 220 20.76 -11.72 -15.98
C GLY A 220 19.45 -12.50 -16.18
N ARG A 221 18.88 -13.18 -15.17
CA ARG A 221 17.55 -13.85 -15.33
C ARG A 221 16.64 -13.73 -14.11
N THR A 222 15.33 -13.81 -14.39
CA THR A 222 14.20 -14.22 -13.50
C THR A 222 13.64 -13.30 -12.41
N ILE A 223 13.93 -11.99 -12.41
CA ILE A 223 13.15 -11.01 -11.61
C ILE A 223 12.10 -10.29 -12.49
N LEU A 224 12.22 -10.44 -13.81
CA LEU A 224 11.38 -9.76 -14.78
C LEU A 224 9.87 -10.03 -14.63
N PRO A 225 9.41 -11.26 -14.32
CA PRO A 225 7.98 -11.49 -14.09
C PRO A 225 7.41 -10.64 -12.95
N ALA A 226 8.14 -10.53 -11.82
CA ALA A 226 7.73 -9.66 -10.71
C ALA A 226 7.73 -8.20 -11.13
N PHE A 227 8.77 -7.75 -11.85
CA PHE A 227 8.85 -6.38 -12.35
C PHE A 227 7.70 -6.03 -13.29
N ILE A 228 7.42 -6.86 -14.30
CA ILE A 228 6.35 -6.61 -15.26
C ILE A 228 4.99 -6.63 -14.57
N SER A 229 4.73 -7.62 -13.70
CA SER A 229 3.46 -7.72 -12.98
C SER A 229 3.11 -6.46 -12.19
N MET A 230 4.12 -5.78 -11.64
CA MET A 230 3.94 -4.51 -10.94
C MET A 230 3.46 -3.39 -11.87
N PHE A 231 3.98 -3.30 -13.09
CA PHE A 231 3.55 -2.29 -14.07
C PHE A 231 2.20 -2.66 -14.72
N GLU A 232 1.93 -3.95 -14.92
CA GLU A 232 0.64 -4.43 -15.44
C GLU A 232 -0.48 -4.09 -14.45
N VAL A 233 -0.35 -4.46 -13.18
CA VAL A 233 -1.36 -4.22 -12.15
C VAL A 233 -1.59 -2.73 -11.88
N THR A 234 -0.55 -1.90 -12.01
CA THR A 234 -0.67 -0.44 -11.84
C THR A 234 -1.19 0.27 -13.10
N ASN A 235 -1.54 -0.45 -14.16
CA ASN A 235 -1.93 0.08 -15.48
C ASN A 235 -0.88 1.05 -16.07
N LYS A 236 0.41 0.79 -15.83
CA LYS A 236 1.53 1.61 -16.33
C LYS A 236 2.38 0.90 -17.37
N TRP A 237 2.12 -0.38 -17.61
CA TRP A 237 2.84 -1.15 -18.61
C TRP A 237 2.67 -0.54 -20.00
N MET A 238 3.78 -0.35 -20.73
CA MET A 238 3.83 0.28 -22.06
C MET A 238 3.25 1.71 -22.15
N LYS A 239 3.12 2.43 -21.02
CA LYS A 239 2.75 3.85 -20.99
C LYS A 239 3.96 4.71 -20.65
N ASP A 240 3.93 5.98 -21.03
CA ASP A 240 4.93 6.97 -20.65
C ASP A 240 4.73 7.46 -19.20
N THR A 241 4.51 6.51 -18.28
CA THR A 241 4.32 6.77 -16.84
C THR A 241 5.02 5.68 -16.05
N GLY A 242 5.84 6.09 -15.08
CA GLY A 242 6.65 5.18 -14.27
C GLY A 242 6.24 5.14 -12.81
N ASN A 243 6.98 4.36 -12.03
CA ASN A 243 6.93 4.37 -10.57
C ASN A 243 8.33 4.55 -9.93
N GLN A 244 9.31 5.06 -10.68
CA GLN A 244 10.70 5.23 -10.22
C GLN A 244 11.31 3.93 -9.67
N LEU A 245 10.88 2.74 -10.11
CA LEU A 245 11.54 1.47 -9.76
C LEU A 245 12.22 0.88 -10.99
N SER A 246 13.46 0.48 -10.81
CA SER A 246 14.24 -0.26 -11.78
C SER A 246 14.22 -1.76 -11.46
N ARG A 247 14.64 -2.59 -12.42
CA ARG A 247 14.71 -4.06 -12.24
C ARG A 247 15.64 -4.45 -11.08
N ASN A 248 16.70 -3.69 -10.86
CA ASN A 248 17.65 -3.94 -9.78
C ASN A 248 17.10 -3.55 -8.40
N ASP A 249 16.15 -2.59 -8.35
CA ASP A 249 15.55 -2.15 -7.10
C ASP A 249 14.68 -3.24 -6.43
N ILE A 250 14.16 -4.19 -7.22
CA ILE A 250 13.37 -5.31 -6.70
C ILE A 250 14.22 -6.22 -5.81
N ALA A 251 15.47 -6.48 -6.19
CA ALA A 251 16.36 -7.33 -5.40
C ALA A 251 16.82 -6.63 -4.11
N GLY A 252 16.88 -5.29 -4.08
CA GLY A 252 17.39 -4.53 -2.94
C GLY A 252 16.31 -3.89 -2.07
N GLY A 253 15.20 -4.59 -1.81
CA GLY A 253 14.22 -4.14 -0.80
C GLY A 253 12.89 -3.60 -1.34
N ASN A 254 12.63 -3.75 -2.65
CA ASN A 254 11.32 -3.44 -3.26
C ASN A 254 10.70 -4.68 -3.92
N ALA A 255 10.83 -5.86 -3.29
CA ALA A 255 10.27 -7.10 -3.77
C ALA A 255 8.76 -7.17 -3.51
N LEU A 256 7.98 -6.52 -4.38
CA LEU A 256 6.52 -6.62 -4.41
C LEU A 256 6.06 -7.49 -5.57
N TYR A 257 5.14 -8.40 -5.29
CA TYR A 257 4.51 -9.29 -6.26
C TYR A 257 3.06 -8.89 -6.44
N CYS A 258 2.73 -8.42 -7.64
CA CYS A 258 1.40 -7.88 -7.92
C CYS A 258 0.62 -8.87 -8.77
N PHE A 259 -0.63 -9.11 -8.41
CA PHE A 259 -1.54 -9.99 -9.13
C PHE A 259 -2.80 -9.22 -9.49
N ASP A 260 -3.10 -9.18 -10.79
CA ASP A 260 -4.37 -8.67 -11.29
C ASP A 260 -5.38 -9.80 -11.23
N VAL A 261 -6.26 -9.74 -10.24
CA VAL A 261 -7.22 -10.80 -10.01
C VAL A 261 -8.44 -10.56 -10.90
N GLU A 262 -8.85 -9.32 -11.12
CA GLU A 262 -9.92 -9.00 -12.06
C GLU A 262 -9.48 -7.87 -13.00
N PRO A 263 -9.09 -8.21 -14.25
CA PRO A 263 -8.55 -7.22 -15.17
C PRO A 263 -9.59 -6.18 -15.55
N ASN A 264 -9.30 -4.94 -15.22
CA ASN A 264 -10.06 -3.78 -15.69
C ASN A 264 -9.48 -3.34 -17.04
N PHE A 265 -10.15 -3.74 -18.11
CA PHE A 265 -9.70 -3.54 -19.50
C PHE A 265 -9.81 -2.09 -20.01
N ILE A 266 -10.31 -1.13 -19.22
CA ILE A 266 -10.61 0.23 -19.69
C ILE A 266 -10.03 1.26 -18.70
N ASP A 267 -9.23 2.17 -19.22
CA ASP A 267 -8.43 3.17 -18.48
C ASP A 267 -9.24 4.35 -17.92
N GLU A 268 -10.52 4.52 -18.25
CA GLU A 268 -11.24 5.80 -18.04
C GLU A 268 -12.67 5.69 -17.48
N GLY A 269 -13.07 4.56 -16.90
CA GLY A 269 -14.42 4.42 -16.33
C GLY A 269 -14.44 3.85 -14.92
N SER A 270 -15.02 4.60 -13.98
CA SER A 270 -15.41 4.13 -12.65
C SER A 270 -16.60 3.17 -12.77
N TYR A 271 -16.38 1.99 -13.35
CA TYR A 271 -17.41 0.95 -13.42
C TYR A 271 -17.46 0.17 -12.11
N LEU A 272 -18.68 -0.10 -11.66
CA LEU A 272 -18.92 -1.06 -10.59
C LEU A 272 -18.74 -2.46 -11.16
N ASN A 273 -17.61 -3.09 -10.85
CA ASN A 273 -17.46 -4.51 -11.11
C ASN A 273 -18.46 -5.29 -10.25
N LEU A 274 -19.09 -6.30 -10.86
CA LEU A 274 -19.96 -7.22 -10.14
C LEU A 274 -19.15 -7.92 -9.04
N LEU A 275 -19.65 -7.86 -7.81
CA LEU A 275 -19.03 -8.55 -6.69
C LEU A 275 -19.08 -10.06 -6.93
N LYS A 276 -17.94 -10.63 -7.30
CA LYS A 276 -17.79 -12.07 -7.49
C LYS A 276 -17.29 -12.68 -6.20
N GLN A 277 -17.83 -13.84 -5.86
CA GLN A 277 -17.32 -14.64 -4.75
C GLN A 277 -16.21 -15.57 -5.22
N GLY A 278 -15.19 -15.74 -4.40
CA GLY A 278 -14.08 -16.63 -4.68
C GLY A 278 -13.27 -16.94 -3.44
N THR A 279 -12.56 -18.06 -3.50
CA THR A 279 -11.54 -18.41 -2.51
C THR A 279 -10.18 -18.16 -3.11
N CYS A 280 -9.37 -17.35 -2.42
CA CYS A 280 -8.00 -17.07 -2.83
C CYS A 280 -7.02 -17.82 -1.94
N SER A 281 -6.08 -18.55 -2.54
CA SER A 281 -4.96 -19.16 -1.85
C SER A 281 -3.62 -18.64 -2.38
N LEU A 282 -2.67 -18.48 -1.47
CA LEU A 282 -1.30 -18.08 -1.77
C LEU A 282 -0.38 -19.28 -1.62
N GLU A 283 0.41 -19.57 -2.66
CA GLU A 283 1.45 -20.60 -2.63
C GLU A 283 2.80 -19.96 -2.91
N THR A 284 3.77 -20.26 -2.04
CA THR A 284 5.11 -19.70 -2.12
C THR A 284 6.15 -20.76 -1.81
N VAL A 285 7.26 -20.73 -2.54
CA VAL A 285 8.42 -21.63 -2.32
C VAL A 285 9.68 -20.79 -2.32
N PHE A 286 10.48 -20.93 -1.27
CA PHE A 286 11.78 -20.30 -1.10
C PHE A 286 12.89 -21.26 -1.55
N GLN A 287 13.98 -20.73 -2.12
CA GLN A 287 15.13 -21.55 -2.51
C GLN A 287 15.92 -22.07 -1.31
N LYS A 288 15.89 -21.31 -0.21
CA LYS A 288 16.56 -21.63 1.05
C LYS A 288 15.56 -21.45 2.19
N PRO A 289 15.67 -22.24 3.27
CA PRO A 289 14.83 -22.05 4.44
C PRO A 289 15.03 -20.65 5.03
N LEU A 290 13.93 -20.02 5.43
CA LEU A 290 13.96 -18.68 6.04
C LEU A 290 14.83 -18.68 7.30
N LYS A 291 15.80 -17.77 7.40
CA LYS A 291 16.70 -17.68 8.57
C LYS A 291 16.00 -17.08 9.79
N LYS A 292 15.08 -16.16 9.54
CA LYS A 292 14.29 -15.43 10.55
C LYS A 292 12.80 -15.63 10.27
N ALA A 293 11.96 -15.29 11.25
CA ALA A 293 10.52 -15.19 11.02
C ALA A 293 10.25 -14.02 10.07
N THR A 294 9.32 -14.23 9.14
CA THR A 294 9.00 -13.26 8.08
C THR A 294 7.51 -12.94 8.16
N ALA A 295 7.14 -11.66 8.00
CA ALA A 295 5.76 -11.27 7.84
C ALA A 295 5.44 -11.10 6.35
N CYS A 296 4.42 -11.82 5.88
CA CYS A 296 3.82 -11.63 4.57
C CYS A 296 2.77 -10.53 4.66
N VAL A 297 3.04 -9.41 4.01
CA VAL A 297 2.13 -8.26 3.87
C VAL A 297 1.30 -8.48 2.63
N VAL A 298 0.00 -8.63 2.81
CA VAL A 298 -0.97 -8.77 1.73
C VAL A 298 -1.83 -7.53 1.70
N TYR A 299 -1.67 -6.73 0.65
CA TYR A 299 -2.49 -5.57 0.34
C TYR A 299 -3.48 -5.97 -0.75
N ALA A 300 -4.78 -5.84 -0.49
CA ALA A 300 -5.83 -6.17 -1.43
C ALA A 300 -6.78 -5.00 -1.64
N GLU A 301 -7.21 -4.82 -2.88
CA GLU A 301 -8.17 -3.81 -3.30
C GLU A 301 -9.49 -4.48 -3.67
N TYR A 302 -10.59 -3.93 -3.17
CA TYR A 302 -11.95 -4.42 -3.41
C TYR A 302 -12.80 -3.32 -4.02
N PRO A 303 -13.62 -3.64 -5.05
CA PRO A 303 -14.66 -2.73 -5.46
C PRO A 303 -15.73 -2.70 -4.36
N SER A 304 -16.06 -1.51 -3.87
CA SER A 304 -17.07 -1.30 -2.84
C SER A 304 -17.91 -0.08 -3.22
N TYR A 305 -19.08 0.06 -2.62
CA TYR A 305 -19.79 1.34 -2.60
C TYR A 305 -20.49 1.51 -1.27
N PHE A 306 -20.79 2.76 -0.94
CA PHE A 306 -21.71 3.08 0.14
C PHE A 306 -22.84 3.94 -0.38
N GLU A 307 -23.97 3.88 0.32
CA GLU A 307 -25.15 4.65 -0.02
C GLU A 307 -25.46 5.66 1.08
N ILE A 308 -25.95 6.83 0.68
CA ILE A 308 -26.50 7.82 1.60
C ILE A 308 -27.99 7.91 1.33
N ASN A 309 -28.78 7.61 2.37
CA ASN A 309 -30.24 7.63 2.30
C ASN A 309 -30.81 9.06 2.48
N LEU A 310 -32.13 9.18 2.39
CA LEU A 310 -32.84 10.46 2.59
C LEU A 310 -32.51 11.12 3.95
N GLU A 311 -32.39 10.31 5.01
CA GLU A 311 -32.10 10.74 6.38
C GLU A 311 -30.62 11.08 6.62
N ARG A 312 -29.78 11.04 5.59
CA ARG A 312 -28.31 11.20 5.69
C ARG A 312 -27.61 10.12 6.51
N GLY A 313 -28.28 8.99 6.71
CA GLY A 313 -27.66 7.75 7.17
C GLY A 313 -26.78 7.15 6.09
N VAL A 314 -25.58 6.70 6.49
CA VAL A 314 -24.66 5.97 5.62
C VAL A 314 -24.94 4.47 5.75
N ILE A 315 -25.18 3.81 4.62
CA ILE A 315 -25.40 2.37 4.52
C ILE A 315 -24.19 1.79 3.80
N LEU A 316 -23.51 0.85 4.46
CA LEU A 316 -22.41 0.07 3.89
C LEU A 316 -22.96 -1.31 3.51
N GLU A 317 -22.76 -1.71 2.25
CA GLU A 317 -23.04 -3.07 1.77
C GLU A 317 -21.75 -3.90 1.64
#